data_AF-A0A939D4Q7-F1
#
_entry.id   AF-A0A939D4Q7-F1
#
_cell.length_a   1.000
_cell.length_b   1.000
_cell.length_c   1.000
_cell.angle_alpha   90.00
_cell.angle_beta   90.00
_cell.angle_gamma   90.00
#
_symmetry.space_group_name_H-M   'P 1'
#
loop_
_entity.id
_entity.type
_entity.pdbx_description
1 polymer ?
#
loop_
_entity_poly.entity_id
_entity_poly.type
_entity_poly.pdbx_seq_one_letter_code
_entity_poly.pdbx_strand_id
1 'polypeptide(L)'
;MTEFKVNSYINNSQSNSTVAIDTNGNFVISWQSFGQDESSSNGIYAQGYNSAGVAVGTEFRVNSTTSGNQFNPTIAMDADGDFVISWTGQDASGNGIYAQLYKNNGVPPTITSGSASALAYTENATTAIDSGITVSDADSLNLASATVSITSAP
;
A
#
# COMPACT_ATOMS: atom_id res chain seq x y z
N MET A 1 -10.33 8.32 26.66
CA MET A 1 -9.94 8.75 25.31
C MET A 1 -8.48 9.16 25.35
N THR A 2 -7.67 8.71 24.40
CA THR A 2 -6.25 9.05 24.31
C THR A 2 -5.95 9.52 22.89
N GLU A 3 -5.23 10.63 22.76
CA GLU A 3 -4.69 11.07 21.47
C GLU A 3 -3.51 10.19 21.05
N PHE A 4 -3.23 10.14 19.74
CA PHE A 4 -2.06 9.44 19.20
C PHE A 4 -1.44 10.25 18.06
N LYS A 5 -0.11 10.11 17.88
CA LYS A 5 0.63 10.75 16.80
C LYS A 5 0.50 9.92 15.52
N VAL A 6 0.25 10.60 14.40
CA VAL A 6 0.00 9.96 13.10
C VAL A 6 1.30 9.69 12.32
N ASN A 7 2.19 10.68 12.28
CA ASN A 7 3.41 10.66 11.48
C ASN A 7 4.60 10.01 12.21
N SER A 8 5.37 9.23 11.46
CA SER A 8 6.65 8.64 11.84
C SER A 8 7.83 9.60 11.60
N TYR A 9 7.77 10.43 10.55
CA TYR A 9 8.76 11.48 10.31
C TYR A 9 8.42 12.73 11.13
N ILE A 10 9.36 13.20 11.95
CA ILE A 10 9.09 14.22 12.98
C ILE A 10 9.94 15.50 12.84
N ASN A 11 10.86 15.52 11.88
CA ASN A 11 11.71 16.69 11.66
C ASN A 11 10.92 17.76 10.91
N ASN A 12 11.24 19.03 11.11
CA ASN A 12 10.56 20.16 10.49
C ASN A 12 9.03 20.17 10.74
N SER A 13 8.28 20.80 9.83
CA SER A 13 6.84 21.00 9.97
C SER A 13 6.05 19.95 9.18
N GLN A 14 5.08 19.33 9.86
CA GLN A 14 3.97 18.60 9.26
C GLN A 14 2.69 19.39 9.52
N SER A 15 1.88 19.62 8.50
CA SER A 15 0.70 20.50 8.60
C SER A 15 -0.38 20.14 7.59
N ASN A 16 -1.51 20.85 7.63
CA ASN A 16 -2.63 20.72 6.69
C ASN A 16 -3.11 19.27 6.54
N SER A 17 -3.37 18.62 7.68
CA SER A 17 -3.87 17.25 7.67
C SER A 17 -5.33 17.16 7.23
N THR A 18 -5.68 16.09 6.53
CA THR A 18 -7.04 15.73 6.14
C THR A 18 -7.27 14.24 6.36
N VAL A 19 -8.52 13.82 6.54
CA VAL A 19 -8.89 12.43 6.85
C VAL A 19 -10.13 12.00 6.06
N ALA A 20 -10.14 10.74 5.62
CA ALA A 20 -11.33 10.06 5.11
C ALA A 20 -11.44 8.67 5.77
N ILE A 21 -12.68 8.18 5.91
CA ILE A 21 -13.03 6.95 6.61
C ILE A 21 -14.04 6.15 5.77
N ASP A 22 -13.87 4.83 5.71
CA ASP A 22 -14.80 3.91 5.05
C ASP A 22 -15.96 3.49 5.97
N THR A 23 -16.88 2.68 5.46
CA THR A 23 -18.04 2.17 6.23
C THR A 23 -17.66 1.16 7.33
N ASN A 24 -16.46 0.58 7.26
CA ASN A 24 -15.93 -0.35 8.27
C ASN A 24 -15.16 0.38 9.38
N GLY A 25 -14.98 1.69 9.26
CA GLY A 25 -14.23 2.53 10.17
C GLY A 25 -12.73 2.57 9.91
N ASN A 26 -12.23 2.00 8.81
CA ASN A 26 -10.83 2.18 8.41
C ASN A 26 -10.66 3.59 7.85
N PHE A 27 -9.54 4.24 8.16
CA PHE A 27 -9.32 5.63 7.79
C PHE A 27 -7.91 5.88 7.30
N VAL A 28 -7.77 6.86 6.40
CA VAL A 28 -6.48 7.35 5.92
C VAL A 28 -6.38 8.81 6.28
N ILE A 29 -5.24 9.18 6.86
CA ILE A 29 -4.89 10.58 7.15
C ILE A 29 -3.79 10.97 6.16
N SER A 30 -3.95 12.13 5.52
CA SER A 30 -2.93 12.73 4.66
C SER A 30 -2.51 14.09 5.20
N TRP A 31 -1.28 14.53 4.94
CA TRP A 31 -0.74 15.81 5.38
C TRP A 31 0.39 16.26 4.44
N GLN A 32 0.80 17.53 4.55
CA GLN A 32 2.03 18.00 3.93
C GLN A 32 3.19 17.96 4.94
N SER A 33 4.39 17.62 4.47
CA SER A 33 5.60 17.47 5.30
C SER A 33 6.78 18.16 4.64
N PHE A 34 7.47 19.01 5.39
CA PHE A 34 8.62 19.76 4.89
C PHE A 34 9.93 18.96 5.03
N GLY A 35 10.61 18.72 3.91
CA GLY A 35 11.95 18.12 3.87
C GLY A 35 12.04 16.64 4.22
N GLN A 36 10.94 15.90 4.12
CA GLN A 36 10.90 14.47 4.38
C GLN A 36 11.45 13.62 3.24
N ASP A 37 11.45 14.15 2.01
CA ASP A 37 12.05 13.55 0.82
C ASP A 37 13.46 14.09 0.55
N GLU A 38 14.16 14.56 1.59
CA GLU A 38 15.49 15.17 1.50
C GLU A 38 15.54 16.43 0.60
N SER A 39 14.38 17.01 0.31
CA SER A 39 14.24 18.27 -0.42
C SER A 39 14.16 19.47 0.52
N SER A 40 14.27 20.68 -0.04
CA SER A 40 13.95 21.93 0.66
C SER A 40 12.51 22.39 0.36
N SER A 41 11.59 21.44 0.24
CA SER A 41 10.19 21.65 -0.16
C SER A 41 9.23 20.77 0.64
N ASN A 42 7.93 21.07 0.50
CA ASN A 42 6.88 20.21 1.03
C ASN A 42 6.59 19.02 0.07
N GLY A 43 6.40 17.84 0.65
CA GLY A 43 5.78 16.68 0.01
C GLY A 43 4.43 16.35 0.65
N ILE A 44 3.59 15.58 -0.04
CA ILE A 44 2.34 15.02 0.48
C ILE A 44 2.58 13.61 0.97
N TYR A 45 2.15 13.33 2.20
CA TYR A 45 2.31 12.04 2.86
C TYR A 45 0.98 11.57 3.42
N ALA A 46 0.87 10.27 3.62
CA ALA A 46 -0.31 9.66 4.21
C ALA A 46 0.02 8.42 5.05
N GLN A 47 -0.92 8.07 5.92
CA GLN A 47 -0.90 6.84 6.71
C GLN A 47 -2.31 6.27 6.84
N GLY A 48 -2.43 4.95 6.63
CA GLY A 48 -3.67 4.20 6.82
C GLY A 48 -3.78 3.59 8.21
N TYR A 49 -5.01 3.44 8.68
CA TYR A 49 -5.37 2.85 9.97
C TYR A 49 -6.62 1.97 9.82
N ASN A 50 -6.68 0.90 10.61
CA ASN A 50 -7.91 0.15 10.76
C ASN A 50 -8.86 0.82 11.77
N SER A 51 -10.07 0.29 11.91
CA SER A 51 -11.09 0.81 12.84
C SER A 51 -10.71 0.76 14.33
N ALA A 52 -9.67 0.01 14.70
CA ALA A 52 -9.09 0.01 16.04
C ALA A 52 -8.02 1.10 16.24
N GLY A 53 -7.72 1.91 15.21
CA GLY A 53 -6.65 2.91 15.23
C GLY A 53 -5.25 2.31 15.11
N VAL A 54 -5.14 1.06 14.67
CA VAL A 54 -3.84 0.42 14.40
C VAL A 54 -3.41 0.77 12.98
N ALA A 55 -2.18 1.26 12.85
CA ALA A 55 -1.54 1.55 11.57
C ALA A 55 -1.57 0.33 10.63
N VAL A 56 -2.03 0.54 9.40
CA VAL A 56 -1.97 -0.45 8.32
C VAL A 56 -0.83 -0.06 7.39
N GLY A 57 0.28 -0.80 7.46
CA GLY A 57 1.51 -0.47 6.75
C GLY A 57 2.27 0.70 7.37
N THR A 58 3.19 1.26 6.60
CA THR A 58 4.01 2.41 6.99
C THR A 58 3.54 3.67 6.30
N GLU A 59 3.92 4.81 6.87
CA GLU A 59 3.73 6.12 6.24
C GLU A 59 4.35 6.12 4.84
N PHE A 60 3.66 6.74 3.89
CA PHE A 60 4.08 6.75 2.49
C PHE A 60 3.91 8.12 1.84
N ARG A 61 4.75 8.42 0.86
CA ARG A 61 4.65 9.63 0.03
C ARG A 61 3.58 9.45 -1.03
N VAL A 62 2.69 10.42 -1.15
CA VAL A 62 1.62 10.46 -2.14
C VAL A 62 2.13 11.03 -3.45
N ASN A 63 2.80 12.19 -3.43
CA ASN A 63 3.31 12.80 -4.66
C ASN A 63 4.49 12.00 -5.26
N SER A 64 4.52 11.88 -6.58
CA SER A 64 5.69 11.35 -7.30
C SER A 64 6.75 12.44 -7.55
N THR A 65 6.31 13.66 -7.86
CA THR A 65 7.18 14.81 -8.14
C THR A 65 7.72 15.40 -6.84
N THR A 66 9.05 15.45 -6.69
CA THR A 66 9.73 16.03 -5.51
C THR A 66 10.27 17.43 -5.75
N SER A 67 10.25 17.90 -6.99
CA SER A 67 10.61 19.28 -7.31
C SER A 67 9.47 20.22 -6.94
N GLY A 68 9.80 21.35 -6.33
CA GLY A 68 8.82 22.36 -5.93
C GLY A 68 7.93 21.91 -4.76
N ASN A 69 7.10 22.83 -4.27
CA ASN A 69 6.21 22.51 -3.15
C ASN A 69 4.99 21.70 -3.60
N GLN A 70 4.69 20.66 -2.84
CA GLN A 70 3.44 19.92 -2.89
C GLN A 70 2.68 20.18 -1.58
N PHE A 71 1.48 20.74 -1.64
CA PHE A 71 0.79 21.27 -0.47
C PHE A 71 -0.73 21.19 -0.57
N ASN A 72 -1.39 21.41 0.57
CA ASN A 72 -2.85 21.39 0.72
C ASN A 72 -3.51 20.11 0.20
N PRO A 73 -3.20 18.93 0.80
CA PRO A 73 -3.85 17.69 0.39
C PRO A 73 -5.33 17.71 0.75
N THR A 74 -6.11 16.94 0.00
CA THR A 74 -7.51 16.62 0.30
C THR A 74 -7.75 15.16 -0.08
N ILE A 75 -8.49 14.43 0.74
CA ILE A 75 -8.76 13.01 0.55
C ILE A 75 -10.27 12.73 0.51
N ALA A 76 -10.68 11.83 -0.37
CA ALA A 76 -11.98 11.19 -0.36
C ALA A 76 -11.81 9.67 -0.46
N MET A 77 -12.69 8.92 0.21
CA MET A 77 -12.67 7.46 0.25
C MET A 77 -14.09 6.93 0.01
N ASP A 78 -14.22 5.84 -0.73
CA ASP A 78 -15.49 5.14 -0.92
C ASP A 78 -15.73 4.06 0.14
N ALA A 79 -16.86 3.36 0.04
CA ALA A 79 -17.24 2.34 1.01
C ALA A 79 -16.38 1.07 0.94
N ASP A 80 -15.74 0.82 -0.21
CA ASP A 80 -14.86 -0.33 -0.43
C ASP A 80 -13.42 -0.04 0.03
N GLY A 81 -13.14 1.21 0.45
CA GLY A 81 -11.85 1.66 0.94
C GLY A 81 -10.92 2.15 -0.17
N ASP A 82 -11.39 2.27 -1.41
CA ASP A 82 -10.65 2.99 -2.44
C ASP A 82 -10.62 4.48 -2.09
N PHE A 83 -9.49 5.13 -2.30
CA PHE A 83 -9.36 6.55 -1.98
C PHE A 83 -8.59 7.32 -3.05
N VAL A 84 -8.90 8.62 -3.13
CA VAL A 84 -8.19 9.58 -3.97
C VAL A 84 -7.66 10.69 -3.08
N ILE A 85 -6.39 11.03 -3.29
CA ILE A 85 -5.77 12.20 -2.65
C ILE A 85 -5.44 13.19 -3.75
N SER A 86 -5.96 14.41 -3.64
CA SER A 86 -5.61 15.55 -4.50
C SER A 86 -4.78 16.59 -3.76
N TRP A 87 -3.90 17.30 -4.45
CA TRP A 87 -3.06 18.35 -3.86
C TRP A 87 -2.72 19.44 -4.87
N THR A 88 -2.23 20.58 -4.37
CA THR A 88 -1.58 21.58 -5.22
C THR A 88 -0.11 21.23 -5.37
N GLY A 89 0.33 21.05 -6.61
CA GLY A 89 1.72 20.76 -6.93
C GLY A 89 2.38 21.88 -7.71
N GLN A 90 3.60 22.21 -7.35
CA GLN A 90 4.41 23.15 -8.11
C GLN A 90 5.30 22.38 -9.09
N ASP A 91 5.30 22.80 -10.36
CA ASP A 91 6.20 22.31 -11.40
C ASP A 91 6.86 23.47 -12.18
N ALA A 92 7.55 23.15 -13.28
CA ALA A 92 8.24 24.14 -14.12
C ALA A 92 7.31 25.21 -14.73
N SER A 93 5.99 24.97 -14.75
CA SER A 93 4.96 25.86 -15.31
C SER A 93 4.18 26.61 -14.24
N GLY A 94 4.50 26.42 -12.95
CA GLY A 94 3.79 27.04 -11.82
C GLY A 94 2.99 26.01 -11.02
N ASN A 95 1.84 26.43 -10.47
CA ASN A 95 1.00 25.54 -9.67
C ASN A 95 -0.04 24.83 -10.54
N GLY A 96 -0.18 23.52 -10.34
CA GLY A 96 -1.23 22.68 -10.89
C GLY A 96 -1.99 21.92 -9.79
N ILE A 97 -3.10 21.29 -10.18
CA ILE A 97 -3.86 20.38 -9.31
C ILE A 97 -3.59 18.95 -9.77
N TYR A 98 -3.14 18.13 -8.84
CA TYR A 98 -2.78 16.73 -9.08
C TYR A 98 -3.60 15.84 -8.17
N ALA A 99 -3.75 14.58 -8.57
CA ALA A 99 -4.37 13.57 -7.74
C ALA A 99 -3.73 12.21 -8.00
N GLN A 100 -3.78 11.35 -6.98
CA GLN A 100 -3.40 9.94 -7.08
C GLN A 100 -4.51 9.08 -6.49
N LEU A 101 -4.89 8.06 -7.26
CA LEU A 101 -5.91 7.10 -6.90
C LEU A 101 -5.22 5.88 -6.29
N TYR A 102 -5.77 5.42 -5.19
CA TYR A 102 -5.34 4.23 -4.46
C TYR A 102 -6.50 3.27 -4.42
N LYS A 103 -6.26 2.10 -4.98
CA LYS A 103 -7.21 1.00 -4.95
C LYS A 103 -6.92 0.14 -3.72
N ASN A 104 -7.94 -0.08 -2.92
CA ASN A 104 -7.91 -1.13 -1.92
C ASN A 104 -8.05 -2.43 -2.69
N ASN A 105 -6.92 -3.02 -3.10
CA ASN A 105 -6.89 -4.25 -3.91
C ASN A 105 -7.41 -5.50 -3.17
N GLY A 106 -8.24 -5.31 -2.13
CA GLY A 106 -8.59 -6.31 -1.15
C GLY A 106 -7.36 -6.80 -0.39
N VAL A 107 -7.59 -7.73 0.54
CA VAL A 107 -6.51 -8.58 1.03
C VAL A 107 -5.91 -9.25 -0.22
N PRO A 108 -4.62 -9.04 -0.55
CA PRO A 108 -3.96 -9.81 -1.59
C PRO A 108 -4.19 -11.29 -1.27
N PRO A 109 -4.46 -12.18 -2.24
CA PRO A 109 -4.64 -13.59 -1.95
C PRO A 109 -3.45 -14.08 -1.13
N THR A 110 -3.67 -14.28 0.16
CA THR A 110 -2.66 -14.80 1.08
C THR A 110 -2.69 -16.31 0.88
N ILE A 111 -1.60 -16.86 0.36
CA ILE A 111 -1.33 -18.29 0.50
C ILE A 111 -1.08 -18.51 2.00
N THR A 112 -2.15 -18.76 2.73
CA THR A 112 -2.06 -19.21 4.11
C THR A 112 -1.68 -20.68 4.00
N SER A 113 -0.43 -21.02 4.29
CA SER A 113 -0.06 -22.43 4.45
C SER A 113 -0.89 -23.00 5.59
N GLY A 114 -1.93 -23.75 5.25
CA GLY A 114 -2.84 -24.39 6.21
C GLY A 114 -2.18 -25.48 7.08
N SER A 115 -0.85 -25.57 7.08
CA SER A 115 -0.11 -26.40 8.02
C SER A 115 1.34 -25.96 8.07
N ALA A 116 1.83 -25.66 9.26
CA ALA A 116 3.26 -25.52 9.56
C ALA A 116 4.00 -26.87 9.50
N SER A 117 3.65 -27.72 8.54
CA SER A 117 4.29 -29.00 8.29
C SER A 117 4.80 -28.99 6.87
N ALA A 118 6.10 -29.26 6.70
CA ALA A 118 6.66 -29.57 5.38
C ALA A 118 5.75 -30.61 4.72
N LEU A 119 5.20 -30.28 3.56
CA LEU A 119 4.40 -31.22 2.79
C LEU A 119 5.33 -32.35 2.37
N ALA A 120 5.04 -33.57 2.85
CA ALA A 120 5.81 -34.74 2.46
C ALA A 120 5.64 -34.97 0.95
N TYR A 121 6.76 -34.98 0.24
CA TYR A 121 6.81 -35.31 -1.18
C TYR A 121 7.07 -36.81 -1.35
N THR A 122 6.33 -37.44 -2.25
CA THR A 122 6.60 -38.79 -2.74
C THR A 122 6.85 -38.71 -4.25
N GLU A 123 7.96 -39.27 -4.70
CA GLU A 123 8.33 -39.31 -6.12
C GLU A 123 7.24 -39.98 -6.96
N ASN A 124 6.96 -39.40 -8.13
CA ASN A 124 5.95 -39.87 -9.09
C ASN A 124 4.49 -39.87 -8.54
N ALA A 125 4.22 -39.09 -7.49
CA ALA A 125 2.88 -38.85 -6.98
C ALA A 125 2.45 -37.40 -7.17
N THR A 126 1.21 -37.20 -7.64
CA THR A 126 0.59 -35.87 -7.66
C THR A 126 0.31 -35.43 -6.23
N THR A 127 1.02 -34.40 -5.75
CA THR A 127 0.72 -33.75 -4.46
C THR A 127 0.03 -32.42 -4.73
N ALA A 128 -1.26 -32.34 -4.45
CA ALA A 128 -2.01 -31.09 -4.55
C ALA A 128 -1.66 -30.19 -3.35
N ILE A 129 -1.15 -28.99 -3.62
CA ILE A 129 -0.99 -27.93 -2.60
C ILE A 129 -2.35 -27.26 -2.32
N ASP A 130 -3.18 -27.21 -3.37
CA ASP A 130 -4.62 -26.90 -3.42
C ASP A 130 -5.17 -27.59 -4.68
N SER A 131 -6.46 -27.93 -4.72
CA SER A 131 -7.14 -28.64 -5.82
C SER A 131 -7.00 -27.99 -7.20
N GLY A 132 -6.58 -26.70 -7.27
CA GLY A 132 -6.34 -25.95 -8.50
C GLY A 132 -4.87 -25.75 -8.89
N ILE A 133 -3.89 -26.21 -8.10
CA ILE A 133 -2.46 -26.01 -8.38
C ILE A 133 -1.76 -27.37 -8.51
N THR A 134 -1.39 -27.73 -9.74
CA THR A 134 -0.57 -28.90 -10.04
C THR A 134 0.85 -28.49 -10.40
N VAL A 135 1.85 -29.09 -9.76
CA VAL A 135 3.25 -29.02 -10.19
C VAL A 135 3.58 -30.33 -10.89
N SER A 136 4.01 -30.26 -12.15
CA SER A 136 4.52 -31.41 -12.91
C SER A 136 5.92 -31.09 -13.42
N ASP A 137 6.88 -31.96 -13.11
CA ASP A 137 8.20 -31.97 -13.74
C ASP A 137 8.19 -33.08 -14.81
N ALA A 138 8.54 -32.74 -16.05
CA ALA A 138 8.54 -33.68 -17.16
C ALA A 138 9.93 -34.21 -17.50
N ASP A 139 11.01 -33.66 -16.93
CA ASP A 139 12.35 -33.80 -17.55
C ASP A 139 13.53 -33.96 -16.57
N SER A 140 13.35 -34.10 -15.24
CA SER A 140 14.51 -34.30 -14.34
C SER A 140 14.20 -35.02 -13.02
N LEU A 141 15.16 -35.86 -12.56
CA LEU A 141 15.14 -36.55 -11.25
C LEU A 141 15.29 -35.61 -10.04
N ASN A 142 15.54 -34.31 -10.26
CA ASN A 142 15.59 -33.29 -9.21
C ASN A 142 14.87 -32.03 -9.69
N LEU A 143 13.84 -31.61 -8.94
CA LEU A 143 13.19 -30.31 -9.10
C LEU A 143 14.18 -29.21 -8.71
N ALA A 144 14.92 -28.68 -9.68
CA ALA A 144 15.89 -27.62 -9.44
C ALA A 144 15.21 -26.26 -9.14
N SER A 145 14.02 -26.03 -9.73
CA SER A 145 13.17 -24.86 -9.45
C SER A 145 11.78 -25.06 -10.04
N ALA A 146 10.77 -24.43 -9.45
CA ALA A 146 9.45 -24.22 -10.06
C ALA A 146 9.08 -22.73 -9.97
N THR A 147 8.52 -22.17 -11.04
CA THR A 147 8.06 -20.77 -11.06
C THR A 147 6.54 -20.74 -11.08
N VAL A 148 5.93 -20.15 -10.06
CA VAL A 148 4.50 -19.86 -10.04
C VAL A 148 4.31 -18.43 -10.53
N SER A 149 3.64 -18.25 -11.67
CA SER A 149 3.27 -16.92 -12.18
C SER A 149 1.77 -16.72 -11.99
N ILE A 150 1.41 -15.72 -11.18
CA ILE A 150 0.02 -15.26 -11.05
C ILE A 150 -0.06 -13.96 -11.86
N THR A 151 -0.86 -13.96 -12.92
CA THR A 151 -1.17 -12.74 -13.67
C THR A 151 -2.56 -12.26 -13.26
N SER A 152 -2.69 -10.99 -12.91
CA SER A 152 -4.01 -10.36 -12.78
C SER A 152 -4.59 -10.17 -14.18
N ALA A 153 -5.80 -10.67 -14.42
CA ALA A 153 -6.55 -10.34 -15.63
C ALA A 153 -6.87 -8.83 -15.66
N PRO A 154 -7.01 -8.20 -16.85
CA PRO A 154 -7.32 -6.78 -16.98
C PRO A 154 -8.70 -6.41 -16.43
#